data_AF-A0A7J6UWY4-F1
#
_entry.id   AF-A0A7J6UWY4-F1
#
_cell.length_a   1.000
_cell.length_b   1.000
_cell.length_c   1.000
_cell.angle_alpha   90.00
_cell.angle_beta   90.00
_cell.angle_gamma   90.00
#
_symmetry.space_group_name_H-M   'P 1'
#
loop_
_entity.id
_entity.type
_entity.pdbx_description
1 polymer ?
#
loop_
_entity_poly.entity_id
_entity_poly.type
_entity_poly.pdbx_seq_one_letter_code
_entity_poly.pdbx_strand_id
1 'polypeptide(L)'
;MQSNETPLLGHTLKGGPAVVMQSAATRKERTGVVGHKDLTDIAAGDQGMTAVETNLPGKRINTESVAGQVVGKCTEDVPMEKTPTADIRVDDKITIGEALEVSALTAGEKPVDQSDAAAIQAAEVSTTHSNVIIPGGVAAMAQSAANVNARMGSNEDKTKLADILTDANTKLPGDKPVTRQDAEGVMVAELRNNPNLATHPGGVGASVVAAARINQRNK
;
A
#
# COMPACT_ATOMS: atom_id res chain seq x y z
N MET A 1 37.94 8.38 -38.14
CA MET A 1 36.79 9.06 -38.80
C MET A 1 37.21 9.44 -40.20
N GLN A 2 36.59 8.86 -41.22
CA GLN A 2 36.79 9.28 -42.60
C GLN A 2 35.73 10.33 -42.94
N SER A 3 36.16 11.50 -43.42
CA SER A 3 35.29 12.58 -43.88
C SER A 3 34.80 12.32 -45.31
N ASN A 4 33.59 12.82 -45.62
CA ASN A 4 32.88 12.70 -46.90
C ASN A 4 33.57 13.35 -48.13
N GLU A 5 34.84 13.78 -48.02
CA GLU A 5 35.63 14.34 -49.12
C GLU A 5 36.41 13.28 -49.91
N THR A 6 36.51 12.06 -49.37
CA THR A 6 37.34 10.99 -49.94
C THR A 6 36.87 10.46 -51.31
N PRO A 7 35.57 10.36 -51.65
CA PRO A 7 35.19 9.79 -52.94
C PRO A 7 35.28 10.76 -54.12
N LEU A 8 35.57 12.06 -53.92
CA LEU A 8 35.64 13.04 -55.02
C LEU A 8 37.06 13.46 -55.45
N LEU A 9 38.11 13.27 -54.64
CA LEU A 9 39.46 13.71 -55.03
C LEU A 9 40.61 12.73 -54.75
N GLY A 10 40.40 11.63 -54.01
CA GLY A 10 41.42 10.59 -53.83
C GLY A 10 42.65 10.98 -52.98
N HIS A 11 42.65 12.15 -52.33
CA HIS A 11 43.64 12.55 -51.34
C HIS A 11 43.04 13.53 -50.33
N THR A 12 43.55 13.50 -49.09
CA THR A 12 43.13 14.40 -48.01
C THR A 12 43.76 15.78 -48.19
N LEU A 13 42.93 16.83 -48.19
CA LEU A 13 43.39 18.21 -48.31
C LEU A 13 44.14 18.66 -47.04
N LYS A 14 45.33 19.23 -47.24
CA LYS A 14 46.19 19.78 -46.18
C LYS A 14 45.49 20.99 -45.55
N GLY A 15 44.84 20.79 -44.41
CA GLY A 15 44.09 21.83 -43.66
C GLY A 15 42.59 21.59 -43.50
N GLY A 16 42.05 20.46 -43.99
CA GLY A 16 40.64 20.11 -43.79
C GLY A 16 40.29 19.69 -42.35
N PRO A 17 38.99 19.62 -41.99
CA PRO A 17 38.50 19.30 -40.63
C PRO A 17 39.09 18.01 -40.03
N ALA A 18 39.37 17.02 -40.88
CA ALA A 18 40.00 15.76 -40.48
C ALA A 18 41.43 15.93 -39.94
N VAL A 19 42.22 16.83 -40.51
CA VAL A 19 43.62 17.10 -40.08
C VAL A 19 43.64 17.89 -38.77
N VAL A 20 42.65 18.76 -38.54
CA VAL A 20 42.52 19.53 -37.30
C VAL A 20 42.14 18.63 -36.12
N MET A 21 41.23 17.67 -36.33
CA MET A 21 40.89 16.66 -35.31
C MET A 21 42.04 15.70 -35.02
N GLN A 22 42.84 15.32 -36.03
CA GLN A 22 44.01 14.47 -35.81
C GLN A 22 45.12 15.22 -35.05
N SER A 23 45.34 16.50 -35.35
CA SER A 23 46.26 17.38 -34.60
C SER A 23 45.80 17.61 -33.15
N ALA A 24 44.48 17.68 -32.91
CA ALA A 24 43.90 17.79 -31.58
C ALA A 24 44.01 16.48 -30.78
N ALA A 25 43.88 15.31 -31.42
CA ALA A 25 44.05 14.00 -30.78
C ALA A 25 45.51 13.76 -30.35
N THR A 26 46.48 14.03 -31.24
CA THR A 26 47.91 13.87 -30.93
C THR A 26 48.39 14.84 -29.84
N ARG A 27 47.80 16.05 -29.76
CA ARG A 27 48.09 16.99 -28.66
C ARG A 27 47.55 16.52 -27.32
N LYS A 28 46.40 15.81 -27.29
CA LYS A 28 45.81 15.25 -26.06
C LYS A 28 46.53 14.01 -25.53
N GLU A 29 47.13 13.20 -26.41
CA GLU A 29 48.01 12.09 -26.00
C GLU A 29 49.30 12.59 -25.32
N ARG A 30 49.86 13.71 -25.80
CA ARG A 30 51.08 14.28 -25.22
C ARG A 30 50.87 14.94 -23.84
N THR A 31 49.63 15.27 -23.49
CA THR A 31 49.23 15.79 -22.17
C THR A 31 48.70 14.71 -21.22
N GLY A 32 48.76 13.43 -21.60
CA GLY A 32 48.37 12.31 -20.73
C GLY A 32 46.87 12.22 -20.40
N VAL A 33 45.99 12.87 -21.19
CA VAL A 33 44.54 12.85 -20.94
C VAL A 33 43.85 11.66 -21.62
N VAL A 34 44.55 10.90 -22.47
CA VAL A 34 44.04 9.65 -23.06
C VAL A 34 45.12 8.59 -22.98
N GLY A 35 44.91 7.59 -22.11
CA GLY A 35 45.70 6.37 -22.07
C GLY A 35 44.87 5.20 -22.61
N HIS A 36 45.46 4.36 -23.45
CA HIS A 36 44.81 3.16 -24.02
C HIS A 36 44.73 1.98 -23.03
N LYS A 37 44.76 2.24 -21.73
CA LYS A 37 44.80 1.21 -20.67
C LYS A 37 44.04 1.55 -19.38
N ASP A 38 43.04 2.42 -19.41
CA ASP A 38 42.17 2.60 -18.23
C ASP A 38 40.91 1.71 -18.34
N LEU A 39 41.16 0.40 -18.33
CA LEU A 39 40.20 -0.55 -17.77
C LEU A 39 40.72 -0.90 -16.38
N THR A 40 39.80 -0.84 -15.42
CA THR A 40 39.93 -1.23 -14.01
C THR A 40 40.61 -0.21 -13.08
N ASP A 41 39.86 0.82 -12.64
CA ASP A 41 39.85 1.20 -11.21
C ASP A 41 38.72 2.15 -10.75
N ILE A 42 37.58 2.23 -11.45
CA ILE A 42 36.37 2.94 -10.97
C ILE A 42 35.33 1.93 -10.43
N ALA A 43 35.78 0.77 -9.95
CA ALA A 43 34.92 -0.25 -9.35
C ALA A 43 35.16 -0.44 -7.83
N ALA A 44 35.98 0.42 -7.20
CA ALA A 44 36.38 0.25 -5.80
C ALA A 44 36.13 1.48 -4.90
N GLY A 45 35.53 2.56 -5.42
CA GLY A 45 35.18 3.74 -4.62
C GLY A 45 33.70 4.07 -4.79
N ASP A 46 32.94 3.97 -3.69
CA ASP A 46 31.50 4.25 -3.57
C ASP A 46 31.19 5.76 -3.75
N GLN A 47 31.55 6.32 -4.90
CA GLN A 47 31.40 7.74 -5.25
C GLN A 47 30.77 7.90 -6.64
N GLY A 48 30.01 6.89 -7.09
CA GLY A 48 29.19 6.93 -8.30
C GLY A 48 27.75 7.28 -7.99
N MET A 49 27.03 7.84 -8.98
CA MET A 49 25.61 8.18 -8.90
C MET A 49 24.81 7.05 -8.23
N THR A 50 24.13 7.33 -7.13
CA THR A 50 23.29 6.36 -6.42
C THR A 50 21.84 6.79 -6.50
N ALA A 51 21.01 5.99 -7.16
CA ALA A 51 19.57 6.15 -7.19
C ALA A 51 18.93 5.21 -6.17
N VAL A 52 18.24 5.76 -5.18
CA VAL A 52 17.52 5.02 -4.15
C VAL A 52 16.03 5.22 -4.35
N GLU A 53 15.33 4.11 -4.55
CA GLU A 53 13.87 4.07 -4.61
C GLU A 53 13.30 3.75 -3.23
N THR A 54 12.42 4.62 -2.73
CA THR A 54 11.67 4.41 -1.49
C THR A 54 10.19 4.26 -1.83
N ASN A 55 9.66 3.07 -1.57
CA ASN A 55 8.24 2.75 -1.76
C ASN A 55 7.47 3.00 -0.47
N LEU A 56 6.57 3.99 -0.51
CA LEU A 56 5.60 4.30 0.53
C LEU A 56 4.19 3.94 0.02
N PRO A 57 3.22 3.65 0.89
CA PRO A 57 1.84 3.41 0.47
C PRO A 57 1.30 4.59 -0.36
N GLY A 58 1.03 4.35 -1.65
CA GLY A 58 0.52 5.35 -2.60
C GLY A 58 1.53 6.37 -3.12
N LYS A 59 2.83 6.25 -2.79
CA LYS A 59 3.88 7.16 -3.28
C LYS A 59 5.20 6.43 -3.48
N ARG A 60 5.81 6.63 -4.65
CA ARG A 60 7.18 6.18 -4.94
C ARG A 60 8.08 7.40 -4.99
N ILE A 61 9.15 7.36 -4.21
CA ILE A 61 10.12 8.44 -4.13
C ILE A 61 11.42 7.92 -4.71
N ASN A 62 11.84 8.49 -5.83
CA ASN A 62 13.15 8.23 -6.42
C ASN A 62 14.08 9.36 -5.99
N THR A 63 15.14 9.00 -5.26
CA THR A 63 16.16 9.93 -4.77
C THR A 63 17.47 9.64 -5.48
N GLU A 64 17.95 10.58 -6.27
CA GLU A 64 19.23 10.51 -6.96
C GLU A 64 20.27 11.31 -6.19
N SER A 65 21.40 10.68 -5.89
CA SER A 65 22.49 11.28 -5.12
C SER A 65 23.84 11.08 -5.79
N VAL A 66 24.74 12.04 -5.58
CA VAL A 66 26.14 11.99 -6.05
C VAL A 66 27.03 12.24 -4.84
N ALA A 67 27.95 11.32 -4.56
CA ALA A 67 28.85 11.39 -3.40
C ALA A 67 28.12 11.64 -2.07
N GLY A 68 26.93 11.03 -1.89
CA GLY A 68 26.11 11.17 -0.68
C GLY A 68 25.27 12.45 -0.61
N GLN A 69 25.33 13.33 -1.60
CA GLN A 69 24.51 14.55 -1.67
C GLN A 69 23.34 14.37 -2.65
N VAL A 70 22.11 14.65 -2.20
CA VAL A 70 20.89 14.51 -3.01
C VAL A 70 20.87 15.59 -4.09
N VAL A 71 20.90 15.17 -5.35
CA VAL A 71 20.89 16.06 -6.53
C VAL A 71 19.50 16.09 -7.17
N GLY A 72 18.72 15.01 -7.03
CA GLY A 72 17.36 14.92 -7.56
C GLY A 72 16.43 14.17 -6.63
N LYS A 73 15.21 14.66 -6.47
CA LYS A 73 14.12 13.94 -5.80
C LYS A 73 12.85 14.07 -6.63
N CYS A 74 12.44 12.99 -7.28
CA CYS A 74 11.17 12.90 -7.97
C CYS A 74 10.21 12.05 -7.13
N THR A 75 9.03 12.61 -6.86
CA THR A 75 7.94 11.90 -6.21
C THR A 75 6.92 11.56 -7.29
N GLU A 76 6.69 10.28 -7.48
CA GLU A 76 5.68 9.77 -8.38
C GLU A 76 4.50 9.28 -7.54
N ASP A 77 3.32 9.84 -7.82
CA ASP A 77 2.07 9.29 -7.32
C ASP A 77 1.80 8.01 -8.12
N VAL A 78 2.14 6.87 -7.54
CA VAL A 78 1.84 5.58 -8.15
C VAL A 78 0.37 5.29 -7.90
N PRO A 79 -0.46 5.09 -8.93
CA PRO A 79 -1.83 4.63 -8.75
C PRO A 79 -1.76 3.33 -7.94
N MET A 80 -2.36 3.36 -6.74
CA MET A 80 -2.49 2.17 -5.91
C MET A 80 -3.15 1.09 -6.77
N GLU A 81 -2.51 -0.08 -6.94
CA GLU A 81 -3.11 -1.17 -7.69
C GLU A 81 -4.48 -1.48 -7.09
N LYS A 82 -5.52 -1.17 -7.87
CA LYS A 82 -6.90 -1.51 -7.57
C LYS A 82 -7.04 -3.01 -7.81
N THR A 83 -7.20 -3.80 -6.76
CA THR A 83 -7.76 -5.15 -6.88
C THR A 83 -8.61 -5.49 -5.66
N PRO A 84 -9.71 -6.27 -5.79
CA PRO A 84 -10.48 -6.60 -6.99
C PRO A 84 -11.75 -5.74 -7.11
N THR A 85 -12.25 -5.65 -8.34
CA THR A 85 -13.58 -5.19 -8.70
C THR A 85 -14.67 -6.01 -8.00
N ALA A 86 -15.16 -5.53 -6.85
CA ALA A 86 -16.58 -5.66 -6.55
C ALA A 86 -17.29 -4.59 -7.38
N ASP A 87 -18.43 -4.96 -7.95
CA ASP A 87 -19.24 -4.16 -8.87
C ASP A 87 -19.17 -2.65 -8.59
N ILE A 88 -19.03 -1.85 -9.65
CA ILE A 88 -19.24 -0.40 -9.60
C ILE A 88 -20.68 -0.19 -9.11
N ARG A 89 -20.85 -0.14 -7.79
CA ARG A 89 -22.10 0.20 -7.15
C ARG A 89 -22.27 1.70 -7.33
N VAL A 90 -23.49 2.06 -7.66
CA VAL A 90 -23.94 3.41 -8.03
C VAL A 90 -23.93 4.40 -6.85
N ASP A 91 -23.19 4.10 -5.79
CA ASP A 91 -23.01 4.87 -4.56
C ASP A 91 -21.54 4.72 -4.13
N ASP A 92 -20.74 5.80 -4.20
CA ASP A 92 -19.31 5.86 -3.82
C ASP A 92 -19.05 5.68 -2.29
N LYS A 93 -19.95 5.00 -1.58
CA LYS A 93 -19.98 4.89 -0.12
C LYS A 93 -19.80 3.46 0.32
N ILE A 94 -18.81 3.26 1.18
CA ILE A 94 -18.46 1.99 1.80
C ILE A 94 -19.58 1.58 2.77
N THR A 95 -20.06 0.35 2.66
CA THR A 95 -21.10 -0.20 3.55
C THR A 95 -20.52 -0.76 4.85
N ILE A 96 -21.40 -1.04 5.82
CA ILE A 96 -20.99 -1.64 7.09
C ILE A 96 -20.43 -3.04 6.84
N GLY A 97 -21.06 -3.83 5.99
CA GLY A 97 -20.56 -5.15 5.62
C GLY A 97 -19.21 -5.12 4.92
N GLU A 98 -18.99 -4.18 3.99
CA GLU A 98 -17.68 -3.99 3.35
C GLU A 98 -16.60 -3.61 4.37
N ALA A 99 -16.92 -2.76 5.35
CA ALA A 99 -15.97 -2.41 6.42
C ALA A 99 -15.65 -3.60 7.35
N LEU A 100 -16.59 -4.50 7.57
CA LEU A 100 -16.36 -5.72 8.32
C LEU A 100 -15.47 -6.71 7.55
N GLU A 101 -15.65 -6.84 6.24
CA GLU A 101 -14.77 -7.64 5.38
C GLU A 101 -13.33 -7.12 5.39
N VAL A 102 -13.13 -5.80 5.41
CA VAL A 102 -11.80 -5.23 5.58
C VAL A 102 -11.15 -5.70 6.88
N SER A 103 -11.93 -5.82 7.96
CA SER A 103 -11.42 -6.35 9.24
C SER A 103 -11.01 -7.81 9.14
N ALA A 104 -11.69 -8.60 8.32
CA ALA A 104 -11.29 -9.97 7.98
C ALA A 104 -9.92 -10.00 7.27
N LEU A 105 -9.59 -8.97 6.48
CA LEU A 105 -8.31 -8.88 5.77
C LEU A 105 -7.18 -8.34 6.67
N THR A 106 -7.47 -7.35 7.51
CA THR A 106 -6.45 -6.64 8.30
C THR A 106 -6.17 -7.27 9.66
N ALA A 107 -7.17 -7.90 10.27
CA ALA A 107 -7.08 -8.58 11.56
C ALA A 107 -7.63 -10.01 11.49
N GLY A 108 -7.66 -10.62 10.30
CA GLY A 108 -8.24 -11.93 10.05
C GLY A 108 -7.72 -13.04 10.94
N GLU A 109 -6.43 -13.00 11.28
CA GLU A 109 -5.76 -14.00 12.11
C GLU A 109 -6.06 -13.87 13.61
N LYS A 110 -6.68 -12.77 14.03
CA LYS A 110 -7.04 -12.52 15.42
C LYS A 110 -8.15 -13.49 15.85
N PRO A 111 -7.98 -14.25 16.95
CA PRO A 111 -9.07 -14.99 17.59
C PRO A 111 -10.20 -14.04 18.00
N VAL A 112 -11.43 -14.41 17.70
CA VAL A 112 -12.60 -13.61 18.09
C VAL A 112 -12.72 -13.56 19.61
N ASP A 113 -12.79 -12.35 20.16
CA ASP A 113 -13.03 -12.10 21.58
C ASP A 113 -14.42 -11.46 21.84
N GLN A 114 -14.77 -11.25 23.12
CA GLN A 114 -16.05 -10.66 23.51
C GLN A 114 -16.20 -9.20 23.07
N SER A 115 -15.09 -8.48 22.94
CA SER A 115 -15.05 -7.10 22.47
C SER A 115 -15.39 -7.03 20.98
N ASP A 116 -14.80 -7.92 20.18
CA ASP A 116 -15.09 -8.06 18.76
C ASP A 116 -16.55 -8.46 18.54
N ALA A 117 -17.04 -9.45 19.29
CA ALA A 117 -18.42 -9.91 19.17
C ALA A 117 -19.44 -8.81 19.51
N ALA A 118 -19.13 -7.96 20.50
CA ALA A 118 -19.95 -6.79 20.82
C ALA A 118 -19.91 -5.71 19.72
N ALA A 119 -18.74 -5.47 19.15
CA ALA A 119 -18.57 -4.53 18.04
C ALA A 119 -19.35 -4.97 16.78
N ILE A 120 -19.25 -6.25 16.43
CA ILE A 120 -19.98 -6.87 15.31
C ILE A 120 -21.49 -6.81 15.56
N GLN A 121 -21.95 -7.08 16.78
CA GLN A 121 -23.36 -6.93 17.13
C GLN A 121 -23.82 -5.48 16.97
N ALA A 122 -23.06 -4.50 17.44
CA ALA A 122 -23.40 -3.09 17.27
C ALA A 122 -23.49 -2.71 15.78
N ALA A 123 -22.62 -3.28 14.93
CA ALA A 123 -22.68 -3.11 13.49
C ALA A 123 -23.98 -3.70 12.88
N GLU A 124 -24.36 -4.92 13.25
CA GLU A 124 -25.61 -5.57 12.79
C GLU A 124 -26.89 -4.86 13.30
N VAL A 125 -26.88 -4.38 14.53
CA VAL A 125 -27.99 -3.57 15.08
C VAL A 125 -28.11 -2.25 14.31
N SER A 126 -26.99 -1.68 13.86
CA SER A 126 -27.02 -0.44 13.08
C SER A 126 -27.63 -0.62 11.68
N THR A 127 -27.49 -1.79 11.04
CA THR A 127 -28.13 -2.06 9.73
C THR A 127 -29.62 -2.34 9.89
N THR A 128 -29.97 -3.20 10.85
CA THR A 128 -31.34 -3.69 11.03
C THR A 128 -32.23 -2.74 11.82
N HIS A 129 -31.64 -1.84 12.60
CA HIS A 129 -32.32 -1.03 13.62
C HIS A 129 -33.09 -1.87 14.66
N SER A 130 -32.73 -3.15 14.79
CA SER A 130 -33.33 -4.09 15.74
C SER A 130 -32.29 -4.48 16.77
N ASN A 131 -32.63 -4.38 18.06
CA ASN A 131 -31.75 -4.79 19.15
C ASN A 131 -31.78 -6.31 19.42
N VAL A 132 -32.43 -7.08 18.53
CA VAL A 132 -32.52 -8.54 18.63
C VAL A 132 -31.42 -9.14 17.77
N ILE A 133 -30.59 -10.00 18.36
CA ILE A 133 -29.59 -10.78 17.62
C ILE A 133 -30.34 -11.70 16.66
N ILE A 134 -30.00 -11.62 15.37
CA ILE A 134 -30.63 -12.47 14.36
C ILE A 134 -30.08 -13.88 14.49
N PRO A 135 -30.93 -14.91 14.68
CA PRO A 135 -30.48 -16.30 14.71
C PRO A 135 -29.76 -16.66 13.39
N GLY A 136 -28.51 -17.10 13.49
CA GLY A 136 -27.69 -17.41 12.32
C GLY A 136 -27.08 -16.20 11.61
N GLY A 137 -27.22 -14.99 12.15
CA GLY A 137 -26.54 -13.78 11.67
C GLY A 137 -25.06 -13.72 12.05
N VAL A 138 -24.33 -12.74 11.52
CA VAL A 138 -22.89 -12.57 11.73
C VAL A 138 -22.61 -12.31 13.21
N ALA A 139 -23.45 -11.50 13.88
CA ALA A 139 -23.33 -11.24 15.31
C ALA A 139 -23.52 -12.49 16.17
N ALA A 140 -24.49 -13.35 15.81
CA ALA A 140 -24.74 -14.60 16.52
C ALA A 140 -23.53 -15.56 16.41
N MET A 141 -22.94 -15.66 15.22
CA MET A 141 -21.74 -16.48 14.99
C MET A 141 -20.55 -15.93 15.79
N ALA A 142 -20.33 -14.61 15.79
CA ALA A 142 -19.27 -13.99 16.56
C ALA A 142 -19.41 -14.23 18.08
N GLN A 143 -20.62 -14.11 18.63
CA GLN A 143 -20.90 -14.40 20.03
C GLN A 143 -20.64 -15.86 20.40
N SER A 144 -21.06 -16.79 19.54
CA SER A 144 -20.77 -18.22 19.70
C SER A 144 -19.25 -18.48 19.69
N ALA A 145 -18.55 -17.94 18.69
CA ALA A 145 -17.10 -18.05 18.55
C ALA A 145 -16.37 -17.50 19.78
N ALA A 146 -16.72 -16.29 20.24
CA ALA A 146 -16.12 -15.68 21.43
C ALA A 146 -16.32 -16.53 22.70
N ASN A 147 -17.51 -17.13 22.88
CA ASN A 147 -17.81 -17.99 24.03
C ASN A 147 -17.04 -19.31 24.00
N VAL A 148 -16.83 -19.89 22.82
CA VAL A 148 -16.03 -21.10 22.64
C VAL A 148 -14.54 -20.78 22.81
N ASN A 149 -14.05 -19.72 22.15
CA ASN A 149 -12.67 -19.25 22.22
C ASN A 149 -12.24 -18.92 23.65
N ALA A 150 -13.13 -18.35 24.47
CA ALA A 150 -12.84 -18.04 25.88
C ALA A 150 -12.54 -19.29 26.73
N ARG A 151 -12.97 -20.47 26.29
CA ARG A 151 -12.74 -21.76 26.97
C ARG A 151 -11.54 -22.51 26.41
N MET A 152 -10.97 -22.07 25.29
CA MET A 152 -9.86 -22.73 24.61
C MET A 152 -8.52 -22.10 25.00
N GLY A 153 -7.55 -22.95 25.35
CA GLY A 153 -6.21 -22.52 25.77
C GLY A 153 -5.24 -22.23 24.61
N SER A 154 -5.42 -22.92 23.48
CA SER A 154 -4.64 -22.75 22.24
C SER A 154 -5.25 -21.65 21.37
N ASN A 155 -4.44 -20.78 20.77
CA ASN A 155 -4.95 -19.72 19.88
C ASN A 155 -5.12 -20.23 18.44
N GLU A 156 -4.42 -21.28 18.07
CA GLU A 156 -4.39 -21.89 16.75
C GLU A 156 -5.74 -22.54 16.40
N ASP A 157 -6.42 -23.10 17.41
CA ASP A 157 -7.71 -23.77 17.27
C ASP A 157 -8.91 -22.82 17.44
N LYS A 158 -8.65 -21.54 17.75
CA LYS A 158 -9.71 -20.55 17.93
C LYS A 158 -10.30 -20.13 16.60
N THR A 159 -11.61 -19.93 16.60
CA THR A 159 -12.28 -19.28 15.48
C THR A 159 -11.77 -17.85 15.36
N LYS A 160 -11.37 -17.46 14.16
CA LYS A 160 -10.73 -16.17 13.90
C LYS A 160 -11.72 -15.19 13.26
N LEU A 161 -11.35 -13.91 13.21
CA LEU A 161 -12.19 -12.88 12.58
C LEU A 161 -12.44 -13.18 11.09
N ALA A 162 -11.46 -13.73 10.38
CA ALA A 162 -11.62 -14.11 8.98
C ALA A 162 -12.76 -15.13 8.78
N ASP A 163 -12.89 -16.11 9.67
CA ASP A 163 -13.91 -17.17 9.56
C ASP A 163 -15.35 -16.61 9.68
N ILE A 164 -15.52 -15.53 10.43
CA ILE A 164 -16.83 -14.93 10.71
C ILE A 164 -17.16 -13.82 9.71
N LEU A 165 -16.20 -12.95 9.41
CA LEU A 165 -16.42 -11.71 8.66
C LEU A 165 -16.22 -11.84 7.15
N THR A 166 -15.79 -13.01 6.66
CA THR A 166 -15.80 -13.29 5.22
C THR A 166 -17.23 -13.20 4.69
N ASP A 167 -17.40 -12.49 3.57
CA ASP A 167 -18.69 -12.22 2.92
C ASP A 167 -19.71 -11.47 3.80
N ALA A 168 -19.26 -10.68 4.78
CA ALA A 168 -20.15 -9.96 5.70
C ALA A 168 -21.11 -9.01 4.96
N ASN A 169 -20.72 -8.48 3.80
CA ASN A 169 -21.56 -7.62 2.96
C ASN A 169 -22.81 -8.34 2.40
N THR A 170 -22.76 -9.67 2.26
CA THR A 170 -23.90 -10.48 1.80
C THR A 170 -24.70 -11.07 2.96
N LYS A 171 -24.05 -11.25 4.11
CA LYS A 171 -24.64 -11.85 5.31
C LYS A 171 -25.37 -10.85 6.19
N LEU A 172 -25.06 -9.55 6.08
CA LEU A 172 -25.75 -8.51 6.83
C LEU A 172 -27.08 -8.12 6.18
N PRO A 173 -28.23 -8.33 6.85
CA PRO A 173 -29.50 -7.90 6.33
C PRO A 173 -29.63 -6.38 6.39
N GLY A 174 -30.07 -5.78 5.29
CA GLY A 174 -30.23 -4.33 5.17
C GLY A 174 -28.91 -3.58 5.24
N ASP A 175 -27.83 -4.16 4.72
CA ASP A 175 -26.52 -3.51 4.67
C ASP A 175 -26.64 -2.11 4.05
N LYS A 176 -25.99 -1.14 4.70
CA LYS A 176 -26.14 0.28 4.40
C LYS A 176 -24.79 0.99 4.46
N PRO A 177 -24.66 2.14 3.78
CA PRO A 177 -23.48 2.98 3.90
C PRO A 177 -23.15 3.32 5.36
N VAL A 178 -21.88 3.18 5.72
CA VAL A 178 -21.41 3.53 7.08
C VAL A 178 -21.58 5.03 7.31
N THR A 179 -22.23 5.38 8.43
CA THR A 179 -22.28 6.75 8.94
C THR A 179 -21.33 6.94 10.12
N ARG A 180 -21.08 8.21 10.49
CA ARG A 180 -20.30 8.55 11.69
C ARG A 180 -20.90 7.94 12.97
N GLN A 181 -22.22 7.98 13.09
CA GLN A 181 -22.93 7.49 14.28
C GLN A 181 -22.81 5.97 14.41
N ASP A 182 -22.87 5.23 13.30
CA ASP A 182 -22.66 3.78 13.30
C ASP A 182 -21.24 3.45 13.79
N ALA A 183 -20.24 4.14 13.24
CA ALA A 183 -18.85 3.93 13.62
C ALA A 183 -18.57 4.24 15.10
N GLU A 184 -19.16 5.32 15.63
CA GLU A 184 -19.06 5.65 17.05
C GLU A 184 -19.74 4.58 17.92
N GLY A 185 -20.90 4.08 17.51
CA GLY A 185 -21.60 2.99 18.20
C GLY A 185 -20.78 1.70 18.27
N VAL A 186 -20.20 1.29 17.14
CA VAL A 186 -19.34 0.09 17.05
C VAL A 186 -18.09 0.26 17.91
N MET A 187 -17.40 1.40 17.80
CA MET A 187 -16.20 1.68 18.58
C MET A 187 -16.47 1.70 20.09
N VAL A 188 -17.59 2.29 20.52
CA VAL A 188 -17.99 2.29 21.94
C VAL A 188 -18.34 0.89 22.43
N ALA A 189 -18.98 0.06 21.59
CA ALA A 189 -19.29 -1.33 21.93
C ALA A 189 -18.02 -2.17 22.12
N GLU A 190 -17.04 -2.03 21.23
CA GLU A 190 -15.72 -2.65 21.34
C GLU A 190 -15.05 -2.21 22.65
N LEU A 191 -14.93 -0.89 22.86
CA LEU A 191 -14.24 -0.32 24.02
C LEU A 191 -14.86 -0.76 25.35
N ARG A 192 -16.20 -0.79 25.44
CA ARG A 192 -16.92 -1.19 26.66
C ARG A 192 -16.74 -2.66 27.02
N ASN A 193 -16.53 -3.52 26.03
CA ASN A 193 -16.37 -4.96 26.23
C ASN A 193 -14.91 -5.40 26.17
N ASN A 194 -13.96 -4.46 26.06
CA ASN A 194 -12.54 -4.72 26.17
C ASN A 194 -12.02 -4.42 27.59
N PRO A 195 -11.46 -5.40 28.33
CA PRO A 195 -10.89 -5.16 29.66
C PRO A 195 -9.72 -4.17 29.66
N ASN A 196 -9.01 -4.02 28.52
CA ASN A 196 -7.89 -3.11 28.37
C ASN A 196 -8.30 -1.70 27.90
N LEU A 197 -9.60 -1.45 27.69
CA LEU A 197 -10.13 -0.18 27.20
C LEU A 197 -9.36 0.33 25.95
N ALA A 198 -9.08 -0.58 25.02
CA ALA A 198 -8.40 -0.30 23.77
C ALA A 198 -9.20 -0.87 22.58
N THR A 199 -9.07 -0.26 21.41
CA THR A 199 -9.54 -0.86 20.15
C THR A 199 -8.40 -1.59 19.47
N HIS A 200 -8.71 -2.65 18.72
CA HIS A 200 -7.68 -3.36 17.99
C HIS A 200 -7.34 -2.60 16.69
N PRO A 201 -6.05 -2.29 16.42
CA PRO A 201 -5.65 -1.72 15.14
C PRO A 201 -6.01 -2.65 13.98
N GLY A 202 -6.77 -2.15 12.99
CA GLY A 202 -7.28 -2.98 11.89
C GLY A 202 -8.35 -3.99 12.31
N GLY A 203 -8.85 -3.93 13.55
CA GLY A 203 -10.02 -4.69 13.97
C GLY A 203 -11.34 -4.03 13.54
N VAL A 204 -12.43 -4.55 14.09
CA VAL A 204 -13.81 -4.18 13.69
C VAL A 204 -14.07 -2.68 13.83
N GLY A 205 -13.85 -2.08 15.00
CA GLY A 205 -14.13 -0.65 15.20
C GLY A 205 -13.21 0.25 14.37
N ALA A 206 -11.94 -0.13 14.20
CA ALA A 206 -10.99 0.64 13.40
C ALA A 206 -11.41 0.71 11.92
N SER A 207 -11.82 -0.41 11.34
CA SER A 207 -12.24 -0.50 9.93
C SER A 207 -13.54 0.25 9.68
N VAL A 208 -14.54 0.12 10.56
CA VAL A 208 -15.81 0.85 10.44
C VAL A 208 -15.59 2.36 10.59
N VAL A 209 -14.71 2.80 11.50
CA VAL A 209 -14.32 4.22 11.62
C VAL A 209 -13.61 4.72 10.37
N ALA A 210 -12.71 3.92 9.78
CA ALA A 210 -12.03 4.28 8.53
C ALA A 210 -13.04 4.44 7.38
N ALA A 211 -13.97 3.50 7.23
CA ALA A 211 -15.04 3.57 6.24
C ALA A 211 -15.92 4.81 6.40
N ALA A 212 -16.36 5.11 7.64
CA ALA A 212 -17.15 6.31 7.94
C ALA A 212 -16.42 7.61 7.57
N ARG A 213 -15.10 7.66 7.77
CA ARG A 213 -14.27 8.82 7.41
C ARG A 213 -14.16 8.99 5.90
N ILE A 214 -14.01 7.90 5.15
CA ILE A 214 -13.98 7.92 3.69
C ILE A 214 -15.33 8.41 3.16
N ASN A 215 -16.44 7.85 3.65
CA ASN A 215 -17.79 8.25 3.26
C ASN A 215 -18.12 9.72 3.56
N GLN A 216 -17.50 10.31 4.61
CA GLN A 216 -17.66 11.72 4.93
C GLN A 216 -16.90 12.65 3.98
N ARG A 217 -15.78 12.19 3.40
CA ARG A 217 -15.00 12.96 2.43
C ARG A 217 -15.64 12.91 1.04
N ASN A 218 -16.30 11.80 0.72
CA ASN A 218 -17.02 11.57 -0.53
C ASN A 218 -18.48 12.11 -0.46
N LYS A 219 -18.72 13.17 0.30
CA LYS A 219 -20.05 13.79 0.45
C LYS A 219 -20.36 14.79 -0.65
#